data_AF-A0A8B2I1L2-F1
#
_entry.id   AF-A0A8B2I1L2-F1
#
_cell.length_a   1.000
_cell.length_b   1.000
_cell.length_c   1.000
_cell.angle_alpha   90.00
_cell.angle_beta   90.00
_cell.angle_gamma   90.00
#
_symmetry.space_group_name_H-M   'P 1'
#
loop_
_entity.id
_entity.type
_entity.pdbx_description
1 polymer ?
#
loop_
_entity_poly.entity_id
_entity_poly.type
_entity_poly.pdbx_seq_one_letter_code
_entity_poly.pdbx_strand_id
1 'polypeptide(L)'
;MAKNRDMKTWVLLTLTIVTTSLALFSGISIINPDMLQAHGGITLDPDNAANSIIVHTQREGEYEIRTYDSFSRIGFVSGEGNFLLESVPSLDKKEFYQFIKDSLDDKNPLKKEQINISIDIYSGNGKLIETLEYDKCSLGEYFVHAVDSLGKIQFIEGKDNIEIREVTKFFCQSFTLSLDRFGKNLNEEIVFEKPDIEPNEGDLQYNSMTNTLQRYEDGQWVDISGKGGPKIQR
;
A
#
# COMPACT_ATOMS: atom_id res chain seq x y z
N MET A 1 0.60 -78.71 -34.11
CA MET A 1 1.04 -78.81 -35.52
C MET A 1 0.33 -77.71 -36.31
N ALA A 2 1.14 -76.93 -37.03
CA ALA A 2 0.80 -75.65 -37.62
C ALA A 2 -0.18 -75.75 -38.80
N LYS A 3 -1.04 -74.73 -38.98
CA LYS A 3 -1.38 -74.26 -40.33
C LYS A 3 -1.69 -72.76 -40.35
N ASN A 4 -0.74 -72.08 -40.98
CA ASN A 4 -0.65 -70.70 -41.45
C ASN A 4 -1.87 -70.28 -42.30
N ARG A 5 -2.33 -69.02 -42.15
CA ARG A 5 -3.15 -68.17 -43.07
C ARG A 5 -3.61 -66.94 -42.25
N ASP A 6 -3.59 -65.69 -42.68
CA ASP A 6 -3.07 -65.01 -43.86
C ASP A 6 -2.85 -63.55 -43.42
N MET A 7 -1.61 -63.08 -43.55
CA MET A 7 -1.17 -61.72 -43.24
C MET A 7 -1.25 -60.90 -44.52
N LYS A 8 -2.41 -60.32 -44.85
CA LYS A 8 -2.61 -59.57 -46.11
C LYS A 8 -3.78 -58.57 -46.10
N THR A 9 -3.79 -57.61 -45.19
CA THR A 9 -4.48 -56.32 -45.41
C THR A 9 -4.04 -55.31 -44.35
N TRP A 10 -4.07 -54.02 -44.66
CA TRP A 10 -3.51 -52.89 -43.88
C TRP A 10 -2.08 -52.44 -44.25
N VAL A 11 -1.74 -52.53 -45.55
CA VAL A 11 -0.92 -51.49 -46.20
C VAL A 11 -1.80 -50.93 -47.32
N LEU A 12 -2.30 -49.72 -47.12
CA LEU A 12 -2.79 -48.72 -48.10
C LEU A 12 -3.84 -47.83 -47.42
N LEU A 13 -3.40 -46.78 -46.73
CA LEU A 13 -4.04 -45.46 -46.81
C LEU A 13 -3.10 -44.37 -46.25
N THR A 14 -1.86 -44.39 -46.73
CA THR A 14 -1.03 -43.18 -46.74
C THR A 14 -1.13 -42.57 -48.12
N LEU A 15 -1.17 -41.24 -48.16
CA LEU A 15 -1.04 -40.38 -49.34
C LEU A 15 -2.36 -39.99 -50.03
N THR A 16 -3.01 -38.94 -49.54
CA THR A 16 -3.14 -37.65 -50.24
C THR A 16 -4.17 -36.77 -49.53
N ILE A 17 -3.69 -35.69 -48.91
CA ILE A 17 -4.24 -34.32 -48.80
C ILE A 17 -3.30 -33.63 -47.81
N VAL A 18 -2.07 -33.39 -48.27
CA VAL A 18 -1.18 -32.37 -47.75
C VAL A 18 -1.07 -31.39 -48.89
N THR A 19 -1.88 -30.34 -48.87
CA THR A 19 -1.68 -29.05 -49.55
C THR A 19 -3.02 -28.32 -49.55
N THR A 20 -3.10 -27.27 -48.73
CA THR A 20 -3.93 -26.04 -48.83
C THR A 20 -4.56 -25.68 -47.48
N SER A 21 -3.73 -25.23 -46.54
CA SER A 21 -4.14 -24.34 -45.43
C SER A 21 -2.89 -23.63 -44.93
N LEU A 22 -2.21 -22.91 -45.83
CA LEU A 22 -1.02 -22.12 -45.52
C LEU A 22 -1.10 -20.77 -46.27
N ALA A 23 -2.07 -19.95 -45.91
CA ALA A 23 -2.08 -18.51 -46.13
C ALA A 23 -3.24 -17.93 -45.32
N LEU A 24 -3.05 -16.76 -44.72
CA LEU A 24 -3.96 -16.04 -43.80
C LEU A 24 -3.75 -16.33 -42.30
N PHE A 25 -2.55 -16.07 -41.78
CA PHE A 25 -2.37 -15.44 -40.45
C PHE A 25 -0.99 -14.75 -40.39
N SER A 26 -0.67 -13.91 -41.39
CA SER A 26 0.43 -12.95 -41.28
C SER A 26 -0.15 -11.63 -40.73
N GLY A 27 -0.35 -11.62 -39.43
CA GLY A 27 -0.82 -10.46 -38.67
C GLY A 27 -0.56 -10.67 -37.18
N ILE A 28 0.53 -11.36 -36.83
CA ILE A 28 1.01 -11.37 -35.45
C ILE A 28 1.76 -10.05 -35.29
N SER A 29 1.06 -9.04 -34.79
CA SER A 29 1.72 -7.88 -34.20
C SER A 29 2.63 -8.42 -33.11
N ILE A 30 3.93 -8.37 -33.33
CA ILE A 30 4.93 -8.56 -32.28
C ILE A 30 4.75 -7.35 -31.37
N ILE A 31 3.89 -7.50 -30.37
CA ILE A 31 3.82 -6.56 -29.27
C ILE A 31 5.14 -6.77 -28.52
N ASN A 32 6.06 -5.82 -28.62
CA ASN A 32 7.26 -5.83 -27.79
C ASN A 32 6.79 -5.92 -26.32
N PRO A 33 7.17 -6.96 -25.57
CA PRO A 33 6.77 -7.09 -24.17
C PRO A 33 7.36 -5.99 -23.27
N ASP A 34 8.29 -5.19 -23.79
CA ASP A 34 8.90 -4.05 -23.09
C ASP A 34 8.03 -2.78 -23.07
N MET A 35 6.86 -2.75 -23.72
CA MET A 35 6.07 -1.50 -23.88
C MET A 35 4.85 -1.37 -22.95
N LEU A 36 4.84 -2.05 -21.81
CA LEU A 36 3.85 -1.86 -20.75
C LEU A 36 4.52 -1.79 -19.37
N GLN A 37 5.54 -0.94 -19.23
CA GLN A 37 5.87 -0.39 -17.92
C GLN A 37 4.89 0.75 -17.65
N ALA A 38 3.89 0.49 -16.81
CA ALA A 38 3.13 1.56 -16.20
C ALA A 38 4.08 2.33 -15.27
N HIS A 39 4.60 3.46 -15.71
CA HIS A 39 5.29 4.41 -14.83
C HIS A 39 4.23 5.11 -13.97
N GLY A 40 4.10 4.63 -12.72
CA GLY A 40 3.23 5.25 -11.73
C GLY A 40 3.83 6.57 -11.25
N GLY A 41 3.52 7.67 -11.94
CA GLY A 41 4.00 9.01 -11.56
C GLY A 41 5.52 9.12 -11.45
N ILE A 42 6.00 10.25 -10.93
CA ILE A 42 7.39 10.37 -10.48
C ILE A 42 7.60 9.26 -9.46
N THR A 43 8.53 8.34 -9.72
CA THR A 43 8.92 7.35 -8.72
C THR A 43 9.40 8.14 -7.52
N LEU A 44 8.65 8.08 -6.41
CA LEU A 44 9.06 8.74 -5.18
C LEU A 44 10.44 8.20 -4.82
N ASP A 45 11.36 9.11 -4.56
CA ASP A 45 12.67 8.74 -4.03
C ASP A 45 12.42 7.95 -2.73
N PRO A 46 12.81 6.66 -2.65
CA PRO A 46 12.58 5.83 -1.48
C PRO A 46 13.20 6.45 -0.22
N ASP A 47 14.26 7.26 -0.37
CA ASP A 47 14.89 7.96 0.76
C ASP A 47 14.00 9.06 1.33
N ASN A 48 13.10 9.64 0.53
CA ASN A 48 12.18 10.71 0.94
C ASN A 48 10.75 10.20 1.19
N ALA A 49 10.40 9.02 0.70
CA ALA A 49 9.12 8.38 0.96
C ALA A 49 9.00 7.90 2.42
N ALA A 50 7.79 7.93 2.96
CA ALA A 50 7.52 7.40 4.30
C ALA A 50 7.87 5.92 4.40
N ASN A 51 8.63 5.56 5.43
CA ASN A 51 9.17 4.22 5.65
C ASN A 51 8.85 3.67 7.04
N SER A 52 8.80 4.51 8.08
CA SER A 52 8.54 4.04 9.45
C SER A 52 7.61 4.95 10.22
N ILE A 53 6.86 4.35 11.14
CA ILE A 53 5.93 5.02 12.05
C ILE A 53 6.38 4.77 13.48
N ILE A 54 6.54 5.83 14.25
CA ILE A 54 6.85 5.79 15.68
C ILE A 54 5.71 6.44 16.44
N VAL A 55 5.22 5.76 17.47
CA VAL A 55 4.09 6.20 18.29
C VAL A 55 4.59 6.52 19.69
N HIS A 56 4.34 7.74 20.13
CA HIS A 56 4.61 8.18 21.47
C HIS A 56 3.30 8.31 22.24
N THR A 57 3.28 7.83 23.47
CA THR A 57 2.12 7.93 24.36
C THR A 57 2.54 8.53 25.69
N GLN A 58 1.73 9.44 26.19
CA GLN A 58 1.87 10.03 27.52
C GLN A 58 0.52 10.01 28.22
N ARG A 59 0.46 9.36 29.39
CA ARG A 59 -0.74 9.37 30.23
C ARG A 59 -0.86 10.72 30.95
N GLU A 60 -2.07 11.24 31.06
CA GLU A 60 -2.32 12.47 31.80
C GLU A 60 -1.88 12.33 33.26
N GLY A 61 -0.99 13.22 33.71
CA GLY A 61 -0.40 13.18 35.05
C GLY A 61 0.89 12.37 35.15
N GLU A 62 1.32 11.68 34.08
CA GLU A 62 2.63 11.04 33.99
C GLU A 62 3.64 11.93 33.25
N TYR A 63 4.89 11.94 33.71
CA TYR A 63 6.00 12.64 33.04
C TYR A 63 6.71 11.76 31.99
N GLU A 64 6.50 10.45 32.06
CA GLU A 64 7.16 9.50 31.18
C GLU A 64 6.45 9.43 29.83
N ILE A 65 7.23 9.56 28.76
CA ILE A 65 6.77 9.33 27.39
C ILE A 65 7.20 7.93 27.00
N ARG A 66 6.24 7.07 26.68
CA ARG A 66 6.51 5.74 26.15
C ARG A 66 6.52 5.78 24.64
N THR A 67 7.42 5.03 24.02
CA THR A 67 7.62 5.03 22.57
C THR A 67 7.49 3.61 22.04
N TYR A 68 6.75 3.45 20.96
CA TYR A 68 6.48 2.17 20.31
C TYR A 68 6.72 2.31 18.80
N ASP A 69 7.21 1.27 18.16
CA ASP A 69 7.51 1.27 16.73
C ASP A 69 6.83 0.09 16.01
N SER A 70 7.29 -0.19 14.79
CA SER A 70 6.89 -1.38 14.03
C SER A 70 5.41 -1.40 13.64
N PHE A 71 4.81 -0.21 13.47
CA PHE A 71 3.47 -0.05 12.89
C PHE A 71 3.55 0.05 11.38
N SER A 72 2.62 -0.59 10.69
CA SER A 72 2.60 -0.64 9.23
C SER A 72 1.64 0.38 8.64
N ARG A 73 0.62 0.79 9.41
CA ARG A 73 -0.40 1.70 8.92
C ARG A 73 -1.11 2.47 10.03
N ILE A 74 -1.41 3.72 9.73
CA ILE A 74 -2.36 4.56 10.46
C ILE A 74 -3.64 4.66 9.61
N GLY A 75 -4.80 4.51 10.22
CA GLY A 75 -6.09 4.67 9.55
C GLY A 75 -7.01 5.61 10.32
N PHE A 76 -7.88 6.33 9.61
CA PHE A 76 -8.89 7.19 10.24
C PHE A 76 -10.16 6.39 10.53
N VAL A 77 -10.74 6.58 11.72
CA VAL A 77 -11.97 5.89 12.14
C VAL A 77 -13.04 6.94 12.42
N SER A 78 -14.01 7.14 11.52
CA SER A 78 -15.23 7.94 11.79
C SER A 78 -15.01 9.24 12.62
N GLY A 79 -14.65 10.33 11.95
CA GLY A 79 -14.38 11.62 12.58
C GLY A 79 -12.88 11.90 12.73
N GLU A 80 -12.49 13.17 12.65
CA GLU A 80 -11.07 13.60 12.53
C GLU A 80 -10.22 13.25 13.76
N GLY A 81 -10.85 13.11 14.93
CA GLY A 81 -10.15 12.84 16.20
C GLY A 81 -9.90 11.37 16.52
N ASN A 82 -10.36 10.40 15.72
CA ASN A 82 -10.16 8.98 16.04
C ASN A 82 -9.34 8.28 14.95
N PHE A 83 -8.46 7.40 15.38
CA PHE A 83 -7.57 6.69 14.49
C PHE A 83 -7.41 5.23 14.92
N LEU A 84 -6.84 4.43 14.02
CA LEU A 84 -6.37 3.10 14.30
C LEU A 84 -4.91 2.95 13.93
N LEU A 85 -4.22 2.09 14.66
CA LEU A 85 -2.91 1.56 14.33
C LEU A 85 -3.09 0.11 13.88
N GLU A 86 -2.52 -0.22 12.74
CA GLU A 86 -2.53 -1.57 12.18
C GLU A 86 -1.08 -2.05 11.97
N SER A 87 -0.79 -3.28 12.39
CA SER A 87 0.53 -3.89 12.23
C SER A 87 0.45 -5.41 12.26
N VAL A 88 1.59 -6.07 12.04
CA VAL A 88 1.72 -7.50 12.33
C VAL A 88 2.10 -7.69 13.80
N PRO A 89 1.47 -8.65 14.52
CA PRO A 89 1.88 -9.00 15.87
C PRO A 89 3.35 -9.42 15.92
N SER A 90 4.12 -8.85 16.85
CA SER A 90 5.56 -9.05 16.91
C SER A 90 6.08 -9.00 18.36
N LEU A 91 7.20 -9.69 18.63
CA LEU A 91 7.72 -9.85 20.00
C LEU A 91 8.29 -8.56 20.58
N ASP A 92 8.79 -7.67 19.72
CA ASP A 92 9.28 -6.33 20.03
C ASP A 92 8.19 -5.42 20.60
N LYS A 93 6.91 -5.64 20.26
CA LYS A 93 5.77 -4.85 20.77
C LYS A 93 5.29 -5.25 22.17
N LYS A 94 6.07 -6.02 22.93
CA LYS A 94 5.67 -6.50 24.27
C LYS A 94 5.22 -5.37 25.20
N GLU A 95 5.93 -4.24 25.21
CA GLU A 95 5.58 -3.09 26.05
C GLU A 95 4.29 -2.41 25.60
N PHE A 96 4.06 -2.35 24.28
CA PHE A 96 2.81 -1.86 23.71
C PHE A 96 1.63 -2.77 24.09
N TYR A 97 1.81 -4.09 24.08
CA TYR A 97 0.78 -5.02 24.53
C TYR A 97 0.47 -4.89 26.02
N GLN A 98 1.48 -4.63 26.84
CA GLN A 98 1.27 -4.35 28.25
C GLN A 98 0.48 -3.05 28.43
N PHE A 99 0.81 -2.01 27.68
CA PHE A 99 0.06 -0.76 27.67
C PHE A 99 -1.41 -0.97 27.28
N ILE A 100 -1.69 -1.68 26.18
CA ILE A 100 -3.07 -2.00 25.75
C ILE A 100 -3.82 -2.76 26.85
N LYS A 101 -3.18 -3.79 27.41
CA LYS A 101 -3.77 -4.62 28.46
C LYS A 101 -4.13 -3.77 29.67
N ASP A 102 -3.23 -2.90 30.13
CA ASP A 102 -3.45 -2.04 31.29
C ASP A 102 -4.61 -1.07 31.05
N SER A 103 -4.70 -0.49 29.85
CA SER A 103 -5.78 0.42 29.47
C SER A 103 -7.15 -0.26 29.32
N LEU A 104 -7.18 -1.52 28.85
CA LEU A 104 -8.42 -2.31 28.76
C LEU A 104 -8.89 -2.87 30.10
N ASP A 105 -7.96 -3.19 31.00
CA ASP A 105 -8.25 -3.71 32.33
C ASP A 105 -8.72 -2.62 33.31
N ASP A 106 -8.60 -1.34 32.98
CA ASP A 106 -9.19 -0.27 33.79
C ASP A 106 -10.72 -0.31 33.72
N LYS A 107 -11.30 -1.01 34.71
CA LYS A 107 -12.75 -1.18 34.86
C LYS A 107 -13.45 0.05 35.41
N ASN A 108 -12.78 1.18 35.60
CA ASN A 108 -13.41 2.38 36.15
C ASN A 108 -14.02 3.26 35.04
N PRO A 109 -15.33 3.17 34.76
CA PRO A 109 -15.96 3.98 33.72
C PRO A 109 -15.93 5.49 34.02
N LEU A 110 -15.65 5.90 35.27
CA LEU A 110 -15.55 7.30 35.69
C LEU A 110 -14.14 7.88 35.55
N LYS A 111 -13.13 7.02 35.31
CA LYS A 111 -11.76 7.41 34.97
C LYS A 111 -11.40 6.77 33.64
N LYS A 112 -11.94 7.30 32.55
CA LYS A 112 -11.33 7.00 31.26
C LYS A 112 -9.94 7.61 31.25
N GLU A 113 -8.94 6.75 31.12
CA GLU A 113 -7.55 7.15 30.91
C GLU A 113 -7.49 8.16 29.77
N GLN A 114 -6.84 9.29 30.01
CA GLN A 114 -6.58 10.31 29.00
C GLN A 114 -5.12 10.19 28.59
N ILE A 115 -4.91 9.85 27.33
CA ILE A 115 -3.59 9.60 26.75
C ILE A 115 -3.37 10.65 25.67
N ASN A 116 -2.27 11.39 25.77
CA ASN A 116 -1.80 12.20 24.65
C ASN A 116 -0.94 11.30 23.77
N ILE A 117 -1.22 11.30 22.48
CA ILE A 117 -0.56 10.44 21.50
C ILE A 117 0.05 11.32 20.41
N SER A 118 1.33 11.15 20.12
CA SER A 118 1.95 11.72 18.94
C SER A 118 2.49 10.62 18.05
N ILE A 119 2.21 10.69 16.74
CA ILE A 119 2.64 9.71 15.75
C ILE A 119 3.60 10.40 14.80
N ASP A 120 4.86 10.00 14.87
CA ASP A 120 5.93 10.50 14.01
C ASP A 120 6.08 9.58 12.81
N ILE A 121 5.97 10.15 11.61
CA ILE A 121 6.17 9.45 10.34
C ILE A 121 7.55 9.83 9.83
N TYR A 122 8.41 8.85 9.54
CA TYR A 122 9.78 9.06 9.08
C TYR A 122 9.97 8.56 7.66
N SER A 123 10.86 9.22 6.93
CA SER A 123 11.29 8.85 5.58
C SER A 123 12.26 7.67 5.57
N GLY A 124 12.54 7.14 4.38
CA GLY A 124 13.56 6.09 4.16
C GLY A 124 14.95 6.46 4.69
N ASN A 125 15.34 7.74 4.59
CA ASN A 125 16.59 8.26 5.12
C ASN A 125 16.53 8.69 6.61
N GLY A 126 15.43 8.38 7.32
CA GLY A 126 15.29 8.63 8.75
C GLY A 126 15.00 10.08 9.13
N LYS A 127 14.62 10.94 8.17
CA LYS A 127 14.12 12.29 8.48
C LYS A 127 12.65 12.20 8.88
N LEU A 128 12.25 12.97 9.88
CA LEU A 128 10.83 13.14 10.21
C LEU A 128 10.12 13.73 8.97
N ILE A 129 8.93 13.23 8.62
CA ILE A 129 8.00 13.65 7.53
C ILE A 129 6.82 14.46 8.05
N GLU A 130 6.24 14.06 9.18
CA GLU A 130 5.22 14.82 9.89
C GLU A 130 5.00 14.20 11.27
N THR A 131 4.39 14.98 12.17
CA THR A 131 3.88 14.47 13.45
C THR A 131 2.38 14.70 13.52
N LEU A 132 1.63 13.63 13.78
CA LEU A 132 0.20 13.66 14.06
C LEU A 132 0.00 13.71 15.57
N GLU A 133 -0.56 14.79 16.11
CA GLU A 133 -0.78 14.97 17.55
C GLU A 133 -2.27 14.78 17.88
N TYR A 134 -2.56 13.92 18.84
CA TYR A 134 -3.90 13.62 19.34
C TYR A 134 -3.95 13.80 20.86
N ASP A 135 -4.90 14.58 21.36
CA ASP A 135 -5.02 14.80 22.80
C ASP A 135 -6.20 14.05 23.41
N LYS A 136 -6.01 13.68 24.68
CA LYS A 136 -7.05 13.09 25.54
C LYS A 136 -7.72 11.87 24.90
N CYS A 137 -6.89 11.02 24.32
CA CYS A 137 -7.29 9.75 23.75
C CYS A 137 -7.68 8.76 24.84
N SER A 138 -8.60 7.87 24.49
CA SER A 138 -8.88 6.64 25.23
C SER A 138 -8.75 5.46 24.28
N LEU A 139 -8.25 4.33 24.80
CA LEU A 139 -8.21 3.10 24.02
C LEU A 139 -9.63 2.57 23.85
N GLY A 140 -10.01 2.35 22.59
CA GLY A 140 -11.34 1.89 22.22
C GLY A 140 -11.44 0.38 22.11
N GLU A 141 -10.66 -0.18 21.18
CA GLU A 141 -10.71 -1.59 20.84
C GLU A 141 -9.32 -2.10 20.47
N TYR A 142 -9.04 -3.36 20.81
CA TYR A 142 -7.93 -4.13 20.27
C TYR A 142 -8.46 -5.45 19.73
N PHE A 143 -8.09 -5.81 18.50
CA PHE A 143 -8.44 -7.11 17.93
C PHE A 143 -7.41 -7.59 16.93
N VAL A 144 -7.40 -8.91 16.74
CA VAL A 144 -6.53 -9.61 15.78
C VAL A 144 -7.40 -10.25 14.71
N HIS A 145 -6.98 -10.14 13.46
CA HIS A 145 -7.70 -10.73 12.33
C HIS A 145 -6.73 -11.31 11.29
N ALA A 146 -7.20 -12.32 10.56
CA ALA A 146 -6.48 -12.90 9.44
C ALA A 146 -6.84 -12.14 8.15
N VAL A 147 -5.82 -11.84 7.35
CA VAL A 147 -5.95 -11.21 6.04
C VAL A 147 -5.56 -12.24 4.98
N ASP A 148 -6.55 -12.64 4.18
CA ASP A 148 -6.32 -13.38 2.95
C ASP A 148 -5.82 -12.42 1.85
N SER A 149 -4.75 -12.82 1.18
CA SER A 149 -3.86 -11.96 0.39
C SER A 149 -4.43 -11.58 -0.98
N LEU A 150 -5.60 -12.10 -1.36
CA LEU A 150 -6.22 -11.80 -2.65
C LEU A 150 -6.61 -10.32 -2.74
N GLY A 151 -5.75 -9.52 -3.39
CA GLY A 151 -5.98 -8.10 -3.67
C GLY A 151 -5.63 -7.13 -2.52
N LYS A 152 -4.93 -7.60 -1.48
CA LYS A 152 -4.45 -6.74 -0.37
C LYS A 152 -2.93 -6.72 -0.32
N ILE A 153 -2.37 -5.53 -0.07
CA ILE A 153 -0.92 -5.33 0.11
C ILE A 153 -0.52 -6.02 1.43
N GLN A 154 0.42 -6.98 1.35
CA GLN A 154 1.00 -7.65 2.52
C GLN A 154 2.01 -6.74 3.21
N PHE A 155 2.14 -6.86 4.53
CA PHE A 155 3.19 -6.16 5.30
C PHE A 155 4.47 -6.99 5.40
N ILE A 156 4.38 -8.31 5.28
CA ILE A 156 5.54 -9.21 5.24
C ILE A 156 5.62 -9.87 3.86
N GLU A 157 6.82 -9.90 3.28
CA GLU A 157 7.04 -10.59 2.01
C GLU A 157 6.95 -12.12 2.17
N GLY A 158 6.06 -12.76 1.42
CA GLY A 158 5.94 -14.21 1.35
C GLY A 158 4.89 -14.65 0.33
N LYS A 159 5.12 -15.80 -0.33
CA LYS A 159 4.12 -16.36 -1.26
C LYS A 159 2.98 -17.03 -0.47
N ASP A 160 1.75 -16.67 -0.82
CA ASP A 160 0.50 -17.35 -0.46
C ASP A 160 0.26 -17.62 1.04
N ASN A 161 0.64 -16.67 1.90
CA ASN A 161 0.41 -16.79 3.34
C ASN A 161 -0.73 -15.89 3.82
N ILE A 162 -1.62 -16.47 4.63
CA ILE A 162 -2.54 -15.71 5.47
C ILE A 162 -1.70 -14.85 6.41
N GLU A 163 -1.85 -13.53 6.32
CA GLU A 163 -1.17 -12.59 7.22
C GLU A 163 -2.06 -12.30 8.42
N ILE A 164 -1.54 -12.45 9.63
CA ILE A 164 -2.26 -12.09 10.85
C ILE A 164 -1.92 -10.63 11.18
N ARG A 165 -2.96 -9.82 11.37
CA ARG A 165 -2.83 -8.40 11.71
C ARG A 165 -3.53 -8.09 13.00
N GLU A 166 -2.97 -7.15 13.72
CA GLU A 166 -3.59 -6.54 14.88
C GLU A 166 -3.99 -5.10 14.58
N VAL A 167 -5.10 -4.69 15.18
CA VAL A 167 -5.65 -3.34 15.08
C VAL A 167 -5.92 -2.82 16.47
N THR A 168 -5.41 -1.62 16.76
CA THR A 168 -5.73 -0.87 17.98
C THR A 168 -6.44 0.41 17.58
N LYS A 169 -7.64 0.65 18.12
CA LYS A 169 -8.43 1.87 17.87
C LYS A 169 -8.35 2.81 19.06
N PHE A 170 -8.16 4.09 18.78
CA PHE A 170 -8.17 5.16 19.76
C PHE A 170 -9.28 6.16 19.46
N PHE A 171 -9.92 6.64 20.52
CA PHE A 171 -10.91 7.70 20.46
C PHE A 171 -10.38 8.95 21.17
N CYS A 172 -10.17 10.04 20.44
CA CYS A 172 -9.54 11.25 20.98
C CYS A 172 -10.44 12.48 20.85
N GLN A 173 -10.15 13.51 21.64
CA GLN A 173 -10.95 14.74 21.66
C GLN A 173 -10.50 15.73 20.57
N SER A 174 -9.22 15.71 20.20
CA SER A 174 -8.63 16.60 19.21
C SER A 174 -7.60 15.87 18.35
N PHE A 175 -7.33 16.46 17.19
CA PHE A 175 -6.26 16.11 16.27
C PHE A 175 -5.60 17.40 15.79
N THR A 176 -4.28 17.42 15.72
CA THR A 176 -3.48 18.51 15.16
C THR A 176 -2.35 17.94 14.33
N LEU A 177 -2.19 18.45 13.10
CA LEU A 177 -1.02 18.17 12.29
C LEU A 177 0.09 19.15 12.69
N SER A 178 1.17 18.62 13.26
CA SER A 178 2.31 19.43 13.73
C SER A 178 3.45 19.39 12.72
N LEU A 179 3.65 20.52 12.05
CA LEU A 179 4.79 20.74 11.16
C LEU A 179 5.94 21.46 11.88
N ASP A 180 5.75 21.97 13.10
CA ASP A 180 6.78 22.72 13.81
C ASP A 180 7.98 21.86 14.25
N ARG A 181 7.82 20.53 14.22
CA ARG A 181 8.90 19.56 14.45
C ARG A 181 9.69 19.24 13.17
N PHE A 182 9.22 19.66 11.99
CA PHE A 182 10.06 19.76 10.81
C PHE A 182 11.16 20.76 11.11
N GLY A 183 12.40 20.28 11.12
CA GLY A 183 13.52 20.97 11.75
C GLY A 183 13.54 22.48 11.50
N LYS A 184 13.71 23.25 12.59
CA LYS A 184 13.99 24.71 12.62
C LYS A 184 15.24 25.15 11.82
N ASN A 185 15.80 24.28 10.98
CA ASN A 185 16.97 24.50 10.14
C ASN A 185 16.77 24.00 8.70
N LEU A 186 15.54 23.74 8.27
CA LEU A 186 15.27 23.54 6.85
C LEU A 186 15.12 24.93 6.22
N ASN A 187 16.11 25.36 5.44
CA ASN A 187 15.86 26.38 4.42
C ASN A 187 14.63 25.89 3.63
N GLU A 188 13.50 26.60 3.74
CA GLU A 188 12.23 26.24 3.08
C GLU A 188 12.39 26.03 1.57
N GLU A 189 13.45 26.60 0.97
CA GLU A 189 13.83 26.44 -0.43
C GLU A 189 14.27 25.01 -0.81
N ILE A 190 14.72 24.17 0.12
CA ILE A 190 15.34 22.85 -0.19
C ILE A 190 14.35 21.68 -0.03
N VAL A 191 13.29 21.85 0.76
CA VAL A 191 12.37 20.72 1.08
C VAL A 191 11.29 20.52 0.02
N PHE A 192 11.03 21.56 -0.76
CA PHE A 192 10.26 21.47 -1.99
C PHE A 192 11.10 22.07 -3.10
N GLU A 193 12.23 21.44 -3.44
CA GLU A 193 12.63 21.49 -4.84
C GLU A 193 11.44 20.91 -5.60
N LYS A 194 10.59 21.82 -6.13
CA LYS A 194 9.67 21.47 -7.19
C LYS A 194 10.53 20.65 -8.15
N PRO A 195 10.15 19.41 -8.50
CA PRO A 195 10.82 18.78 -9.61
C PRO A 195 10.78 19.80 -10.75
N ASP A 196 11.84 19.91 -11.53
CA ASP A 196 11.75 20.57 -12.83
C ASP A 196 10.81 19.69 -13.66
N ILE A 197 9.50 19.89 -13.47
CA ILE A 197 8.42 19.14 -14.14
C ILE A 197 8.24 19.79 -15.51
N GLU A 198 9.32 19.84 -16.30
CA GLU A 198 9.13 19.78 -17.74
C GLU A 198 8.98 18.29 -18.06
N PRO A 199 7.74 17.81 -18.29
CA PRO A 199 7.53 16.41 -18.61
C PRO A 199 8.28 16.06 -19.91
N ASN A 200 8.91 14.89 -19.91
CA ASN A 200 9.54 14.34 -21.09
C ASN A 200 8.49 13.63 -21.96
N GLU A 201 8.78 13.55 -23.27
CA GLU A 201 7.96 12.79 -24.20
C GLU A 201 7.78 11.34 -23.72
N GLY A 202 6.53 10.91 -23.56
CA GLY A 202 6.16 9.59 -23.06
C GLY A 202 5.90 9.50 -21.56
N ASP A 203 6.14 10.57 -20.79
CA ASP A 203 5.83 10.59 -19.35
C ASP A 203 4.35 10.28 -19.10
N LEU A 204 4.06 9.59 -18.00
CA LEU A 204 2.71 9.20 -17.60
C LEU A 204 2.27 9.94 -16.35
N GLN A 205 1.03 10.43 -16.35
CA GLN A 205 0.41 11.07 -15.19
C GLN A 205 -1.02 10.59 -15.02
N TYR A 206 -1.41 10.29 -13.78
CA TYR A 206 -2.81 10.06 -13.44
C TYR A 206 -3.47 11.38 -13.03
N ASN A 207 -4.47 11.80 -13.79
CA ASN A 207 -5.26 12.98 -13.49
C ASN A 207 -6.48 12.59 -12.66
N SER A 208 -6.41 12.85 -11.35
CA SER A 208 -7.47 12.50 -10.41
C SER A 208 -8.76 13.31 -10.61
N MET A 209 -8.69 14.50 -11.22
CA MET A 209 -9.89 15.30 -11.49
C MET A 209 -10.71 14.73 -12.65
N THR A 210 -10.04 14.22 -13.69
CA THR A 210 -10.69 13.62 -14.85
C THR A 210 -10.80 12.10 -14.76
N ASN A 211 -10.13 11.48 -13.77
CA ASN A 211 -10.04 10.03 -13.60
C ASN A 211 -9.46 9.34 -14.85
N THR A 212 -8.45 9.98 -15.46
CA THR A 212 -7.80 9.51 -16.69
C THR A 212 -6.30 9.36 -16.49
N LEU A 213 -5.75 8.31 -17.08
CA LEU A 213 -4.30 8.17 -17.28
C LEU A 213 -3.92 8.94 -18.53
N GLN A 214 -3.00 9.88 -18.41
CA GLN A 214 -2.52 10.74 -19.48
C GLN A 214 -1.06 10.42 -19.80
N ARG A 215 -0.67 10.58 -21.07
CA ARG A 215 0.70 10.50 -21.56
C ARG A 215 1.12 11.86 -22.14
N TYR A 216 2.33 12.31 -21.89
CA TYR A 216 2.85 13.52 -22.50
C TYR A 216 3.32 13.24 -23.93
N GLU A 217 2.69 13.88 -24.90
CA GLU A 217 2.98 13.77 -26.34
C GLU A 217 2.99 15.14 -27.00
N ASP A 218 4.02 15.42 -27.80
CA ASP A 218 4.13 16.65 -28.60
C ASP A 218 3.88 17.94 -27.79
N GLY A 219 4.32 17.95 -26.53
CA GLY A 219 4.15 19.09 -25.64
C GLY A 219 2.83 19.15 -24.88
N GLN A 220 1.97 18.12 -24.96
CA GLN A 220 0.63 18.10 -24.36
C GLN A 220 0.31 16.78 -23.65
N TRP A 221 -0.55 16.82 -22.63
CA TRP A 221 -1.06 15.62 -21.97
C TRP A 221 -2.25 15.04 -22.74
N VAL A 222 -2.08 13.85 -23.31
CA VAL A 222 -3.09 13.10 -24.07
C VAL A 222 -3.67 11.99 -23.20
N ASP A 223 -5.00 11.89 -23.11
CA ASP A 223 -5.67 10.82 -22.38
C ASP A 223 -5.51 9.47 -23.11
N ILE A 224 -4.91 8.49 -22.43
CA ILE A 224 -4.67 7.13 -22.92
C ILE A 224 -5.49 6.08 -22.18
N SER A 225 -6.37 6.47 -21.26
CA SER A 225 -7.13 5.56 -20.40
C SER A 225 -8.15 4.68 -21.14
N GLY A 226 -8.37 4.94 -22.43
CA GLY A 226 -9.35 4.24 -23.27
C GLY A 226 -10.79 4.45 -22.77
N LYS A 227 -11.80 4.07 -23.56
CA LYS A 227 -13.22 4.16 -23.18
C LYS A 227 -13.64 3.16 -22.07
N GLY A 228 -12.71 2.73 -21.21
CA GLY A 228 -12.89 1.59 -20.30
C GLY A 228 -12.47 1.83 -18.84
N GLY A 229 -12.05 3.04 -18.46
CA GLY A 229 -11.80 3.36 -17.04
C GLY A 229 -13.02 3.01 -16.16
N PRO A 230 -12.81 2.54 -14.91
CA PRO A 230 -13.90 2.14 -14.03
C PRO A 230 -14.91 3.29 -13.88
N LYS A 231 -16.17 3.02 -14.23
CA LYS A 231 -17.24 4.02 -14.13
C LYS A 231 -17.39 4.40 -12.66
N ILE A 232 -17.20 5.69 -12.37
CA ILE A 232 -17.57 6.28 -11.09
C ILE A 232 -19.09 6.12 -10.95
N GLN A 233 -19.53 5.18 -10.12
CA GLN A 233 -20.93 5.16 -9.69
C GLN A 233 -21.10 6.33 -8.71
N ARG A 234 -21.81 7.36 -9.15
CA ARG A 234 -22.37 8.40 -8.26
C ARG A 234 -23.61 7.87 -7.58
#